data_AF-A0A349VYB7-F1
#
_entry.id   AF-A0A349VYB7-F1
#
_cell.length_a   1.000
_cell.length_b   1.000
_cell.length_c   1.000
_cell.angle_alpha   90.00
_cell.angle_beta   90.00
_cell.angle_gamma   90.00
#
_symmetry.space_group_name_H-M   'P 1'
#
loop_
_entity.id
_entity.type
_entity.pdbx_description
1 polymer ?
#
loop_
_entity_poly.entity_id
_entity_poly.type
_entity_poly.pdbx_seq_one_letter_code
_entity_poly.pdbx_strand_id
1 'polypeptide(L)'
;LALYFTKIVIYAKSYFAGIKSNFIRVNLGAITVGTFIFFLPALYGDSYHGLGEILKSSLHDSVNLLYFLPLILLVLLKPFVASLTLGAGGDGGVFAPSIVTGALLGVLFAQLCNHYLGTQLVVINFALFGAAAMLSAAIHAPFTAIFIIASLVPGGYLLLAPLLISSFIAKALAKKLYPYNVYTYKEVATAKPF
;
A
#
# COMPACT_ATOMS: atom_id res chain seq x y z
N LEU A 1 -3.50 -0.99 8.04
CA LEU A 1 -3.51 -1.04 6.56
C LEU A 1 -2.69 -2.20 5.98
N ALA A 2 -1.42 -2.37 6.34
CA ALA A 2 -0.62 -3.53 5.87
C ALA A 2 -1.28 -4.89 6.17
N LEU A 3 -1.79 -5.09 7.39
CA LEU A 3 -2.51 -6.33 7.75
C LEU A 3 -3.80 -6.54 6.93
N TYR A 4 -4.52 -5.45 6.63
CA TYR A 4 -5.69 -5.48 5.75
C TYR A 4 -5.28 -5.97 4.35
N PHE A 5 -4.18 -5.43 3.82
CA PHE A 5 -3.66 -5.86 2.53
C PHE A 5 -3.27 -7.35 2.55
N THR A 6 -2.54 -7.79 3.57
CA THR A 6 -2.16 -9.20 3.72
C THR A 6 -3.39 -10.11 3.75
N LYS A 7 -4.39 -9.79 4.57
CA LYS A 7 -5.62 -10.59 4.69
C LYS A 7 -6.38 -10.69 3.38
N ILE A 8 -6.55 -9.57 2.67
CA ILE A 8 -7.31 -9.59 1.41
C ILE A 8 -6.53 -10.33 0.33
N VAL A 9 -5.20 -10.22 0.26
CA VAL A 9 -4.42 -11.02 -0.69
C VAL A 9 -4.57 -12.52 -0.42
N ILE A 10 -4.51 -12.94 0.84
CA ILE A 10 -4.72 -14.35 1.21
C ILE A 10 -6.15 -14.79 0.85
N TYR A 11 -7.15 -13.96 1.18
CA TYR A 11 -8.55 -14.24 0.86
C TYR A 11 -8.78 -14.34 -0.66
N ALA A 12 -8.29 -13.37 -1.44
CA ALA A 12 -8.39 -13.38 -2.89
C ALA A 12 -7.73 -14.63 -3.48
N LYS A 13 -6.52 -14.98 -3.04
CA LYS A 13 -5.86 -16.24 -3.45
C LYS A 13 -6.72 -17.47 -3.12
N SER A 14 -7.33 -17.55 -1.95
CA SER A 14 -8.23 -18.67 -1.61
C SER A 14 -9.50 -18.71 -2.45
N TYR A 15 -10.10 -17.55 -2.74
CA TYR A 15 -11.31 -17.43 -3.54
C TYR A 15 -11.07 -17.90 -4.98
N PHE A 16 -10.02 -17.37 -5.63
CA PHE A 16 -9.67 -17.75 -7.00
C PHE A 16 -9.10 -19.18 -7.10
N ALA A 17 -8.50 -19.72 -6.04
CA ALA A 17 -8.06 -21.12 -5.99
C ALA A 17 -9.24 -22.11 -6.06
N GLY A 18 -10.45 -21.70 -5.68
CA GLY A 18 -11.67 -22.51 -5.84
C GLY A 18 -12.08 -22.72 -7.30
N ILE A 19 -11.57 -21.92 -8.23
CA ILE A 19 -11.91 -21.97 -9.66
C ILE A 19 -10.95 -22.93 -10.38
N LYS A 20 -11.45 -24.11 -10.76
CA LYS A 20 -10.66 -25.17 -11.41
C LYS A 20 -10.14 -24.79 -12.81
N SER A 21 -10.92 -24.02 -13.57
CA SER A 21 -10.54 -23.61 -14.93
C SER A 21 -9.69 -22.34 -14.90
N ASN A 22 -8.44 -22.45 -15.39
CA ASN A 22 -7.54 -21.31 -15.53
C ASN A 22 -8.13 -20.22 -16.42
N PHE A 23 -8.86 -20.60 -17.48
CA PHE A 23 -9.49 -19.64 -18.39
C PHE A 23 -10.54 -18.78 -17.67
N ILE A 24 -11.42 -19.40 -16.88
CA ILE A 24 -12.44 -18.68 -16.11
C ILE A 24 -11.79 -17.81 -15.04
N ARG A 25 -10.78 -18.34 -14.34
CA ARG A 25 -10.07 -17.64 -13.26
C ARG A 25 -9.44 -16.33 -13.75
N VAL A 26 -8.73 -16.39 -14.88
CA VAL A 26 -8.05 -15.23 -15.46
C VAL A 26 -9.05 -14.21 -16.02
N ASN A 27 -10.06 -14.65 -16.78
CA ASN A 27 -11.05 -13.74 -17.36
C ASN A 27 -11.90 -13.05 -16.29
N LEU A 28 -12.30 -13.76 -15.23
CA LEU A 28 -13.02 -13.17 -14.10
C LEU A 28 -12.18 -12.09 -13.40
N GLY A 29 -10.89 -12.38 -13.18
CA GLY A 29 -9.95 -11.42 -12.64
C GLY A 29 -9.82 -10.17 -13.52
N ALA A 30 -9.63 -10.36 -14.82
CA ALA A 30 -9.48 -9.28 -15.80
C ALA A 30 -10.74 -8.39 -15.89
N ILE A 31 -11.93 -9.00 -15.94
CA ILE A 31 -13.20 -8.26 -15.97
C ILE A 31 -13.38 -7.45 -14.69
N THR A 32 -13.14 -8.08 -13.53
CA THR A 32 -13.34 -7.42 -12.24
C THR A 32 -12.36 -6.26 -12.07
N VAL A 33 -11.05 -6.51 -12.25
CA VAL A 33 -10.00 -5.49 -12.15
C VAL A 33 -10.20 -4.39 -13.20
N GLY A 34 -10.52 -4.77 -14.43
CA GLY A 34 -10.80 -3.83 -15.53
C GLY A 34 -11.98 -2.92 -15.23
N THR A 35 -13.05 -3.44 -14.61
CA THR A 35 -14.21 -2.62 -14.19
C THR A 35 -13.79 -1.58 -13.15
N PHE A 36 -13.01 -1.96 -12.14
CA PHE A 36 -12.50 -1.00 -11.15
C PHE A 36 -11.63 0.08 -11.78
N ILE A 37 -10.74 -0.31 -12.69
CA ILE A 37 -9.85 0.65 -13.38
C ILE A 37 -10.64 1.58 -14.31
N PHE A 38 -11.69 1.08 -14.97
CA PHE A 38 -12.55 1.89 -15.83
C PHE A 38 -13.23 3.02 -15.06
N PHE A 39 -13.80 2.73 -13.88
CA PHE A 39 -14.44 3.74 -13.04
C PHE A 39 -13.45 4.62 -12.28
N LEU A 40 -12.28 4.08 -11.92
CA LEU A 40 -11.25 4.81 -11.17
C LEU A 40 -9.86 4.59 -11.81
N PRO A 41 -9.52 5.37 -12.87
CA PRO A 41 -8.26 5.20 -13.60
C PRO A 41 -7.01 5.36 -12.74
N ALA A 42 -7.08 6.08 -11.62
CA ALA A 42 -6.01 6.20 -10.64
C ALA A 42 -5.61 4.85 -9.98
N LEU A 43 -6.42 3.79 -10.15
CA LEU A 43 -6.07 2.42 -9.77
C LEU A 43 -5.09 1.75 -10.75
N TYR A 44 -4.90 2.29 -11.95
CA TYR A 44 -3.98 1.75 -12.95
C TYR A 44 -2.49 1.92 -12.58
N GLY A 45 -1.68 0.96 -13.03
CA GLY A 45 -0.21 0.97 -12.99
C GLY A 45 0.45 0.87 -11.61
N ASP A 46 1.78 0.85 -11.62
CA ASP A 46 2.65 0.82 -10.42
C ASP A 46 2.53 2.07 -9.56
N SER A 47 1.79 3.07 -10.08
CA SER A 47 1.30 4.27 -9.39
C SER A 47 2.36 5.25 -8.89
N TYR A 48 3.63 5.03 -9.20
CA TYR A 48 4.68 6.02 -8.98
C TYR A 48 4.37 7.34 -9.72
N HIS A 49 3.84 7.26 -10.94
CA HIS A 49 3.41 8.42 -11.72
C HIS A 49 2.24 9.18 -11.08
N GLY A 50 1.21 8.45 -10.63
CA GLY A 50 0.05 9.04 -9.95
C GLY A 50 0.40 9.67 -8.60
N LEU A 51 1.42 9.13 -7.90
CA LEU A 51 1.92 9.74 -6.67
C LEU A 51 2.49 11.13 -6.92
N GLY A 52 3.23 11.31 -8.02
CA GLY A 52 3.80 12.60 -8.40
C GLY A 52 2.74 13.67 -8.69
N GLU A 53 1.65 13.31 -9.36
CA GLU A 53 0.52 14.21 -9.61
C GLU A 53 -0.25 14.55 -8.33
N ILE A 54 -0.55 13.55 -7.48
CA ILE A 54 -1.24 13.75 -6.20
C ILE A 54 -0.40 14.62 -5.24
N LEU A 55 0.91 14.46 -5.26
CA LEU A 55 1.82 15.31 -4.48
C LEU A 55 1.87 16.74 -5.03
N LYS A 56 1.88 16.92 -6.35
CA LYS A 56 1.85 18.27 -6.99
C LYS A 56 0.52 18.99 -6.74
N SER A 57 -0.61 18.31 -6.86
CA SER A 57 -1.93 18.89 -6.59
C SER A 57 -2.11 19.28 -5.12
N SER A 58 -1.52 18.49 -4.21
CA SER A 58 -1.55 18.77 -2.77
C SER A 58 -0.75 20.01 -2.34
N LEU A 59 0.12 20.54 -3.20
CA LEU A 59 0.95 21.72 -2.93
C LEU A 59 0.33 23.03 -3.43
N HIS A 60 -0.62 22.98 -4.38
CA HIS A 60 -1.11 24.17 -5.08
C HIS A 60 -2.56 24.54 -4.79
N ASP A 61 -3.44 23.59 -4.47
CA ASP A 61 -4.86 23.88 -4.29
C ASP A 61 -5.26 23.99 -2.81
N SER A 62 -6.11 24.98 -2.53
CA SER A 62 -6.85 25.07 -1.27
C SER A 62 -7.55 23.75 -0.99
N VAL A 63 -7.07 23.01 0.01
CA VAL A 63 -7.53 21.65 0.34
C VAL A 63 -9.01 21.70 0.71
N ASN A 64 -9.86 21.39 -0.26
CA ASN A 64 -11.30 21.34 -0.07
C ASN A 64 -11.68 19.99 0.54
N LEU A 65 -12.74 19.94 1.35
CA LEU A 65 -13.17 18.71 2.05
C LEU A 65 -13.42 17.55 1.06
N LEU A 66 -13.86 17.90 -0.16
CA LEU A 66 -14.10 16.99 -1.29
C LEU A 66 -12.84 16.24 -1.76
N TYR A 67 -11.63 16.73 -1.46
CA TYR A 67 -10.36 16.09 -1.85
C TYR A 67 -9.99 14.88 -0.97
N PHE A 68 -10.48 14.84 0.27
CA PHE A 68 -10.17 13.72 1.18
C PHE A 68 -10.87 12.42 0.79
N LEU A 69 -12.08 12.51 0.24
CA LEU A 69 -12.88 11.34 -0.15
C LEU A 69 -12.19 10.47 -1.22
N PRO A 70 -11.70 10.99 -2.36
CA PRO A 70 -11.00 10.18 -3.34
C PRO A 70 -9.68 9.62 -2.81
N LEU A 71 -8.96 10.35 -1.94
CA LEU A 71 -7.74 9.84 -1.30
C LEU A 71 -8.01 8.63 -0.41
N ILE A 72 -9.02 8.72 0.45
CA ILE A 72 -9.42 7.60 1.33
C ILE A 72 -9.85 6.41 0.48
N LEU A 73 -10.61 6.66 -0.59
CA LEU A 73 -11.05 5.62 -1.52
C LEU A 73 -9.84 4.91 -2.18
N LEU A 74 -8.84 5.67 -2.64
CA LEU A 74 -7.62 5.10 -3.23
C LEU A 74 -6.81 4.30 -2.21
N VAL A 75 -6.66 4.78 -0.98
CA VAL A 75 -5.96 4.06 0.10
C VAL A 75 -6.58 2.68 0.38
N LEU A 76 -7.90 2.54 0.22
CA LEU A 76 -8.60 1.27 0.47
C LEU A 76 -8.72 0.38 -0.77
N LEU A 77 -9.00 0.97 -1.92
CA LEU A 77 -9.20 0.23 -3.18
C LEU A 77 -7.89 -0.24 -3.81
N LYS A 78 -6.78 0.48 -3.66
CA LYS A 78 -5.52 0.09 -4.29
C LYS A 78 -5.02 -1.29 -3.82
N PRO A 79 -4.96 -1.58 -2.50
CA PRO A 79 -4.61 -2.92 -2.03
C PRO A 79 -5.65 -3.97 -2.44
N PHE A 80 -6.92 -3.59 -2.52
CA PHE A 80 -8.00 -4.48 -2.92
C PHE A 80 -7.86 -4.92 -4.39
N VAL A 81 -7.71 -3.98 -5.33
CA VAL A 81 -7.54 -4.32 -6.75
C VAL A 81 -6.23 -5.08 -7.00
N ALA A 82 -5.15 -4.72 -6.29
CA ALA A 82 -3.91 -5.49 -6.33
C ALA A 82 -4.13 -6.94 -5.86
N SER A 83 -4.90 -7.15 -4.79
CA SER A 83 -5.21 -8.49 -4.29
C SER A 83 -6.01 -9.34 -5.28
N LEU A 84 -6.95 -8.73 -6.02
CA LEU A 84 -7.72 -9.42 -7.06
C LEU A 84 -6.82 -9.88 -8.20
N THR A 85 -5.89 -9.02 -8.63
CA THR A 85 -4.90 -9.34 -9.66
C THR A 85 -4.01 -10.51 -9.23
N LEU A 86 -3.48 -10.46 -7.99
CA LEU A 86 -2.66 -11.52 -7.41
C LEU A 86 -3.44 -12.82 -7.17
N GLY A 87 -4.74 -12.72 -6.86
CA GLY A 87 -5.62 -13.86 -6.66
C GLY A 87 -5.93 -14.59 -7.97
N ALA A 88 -6.23 -13.84 -9.04
CA ALA A 88 -6.57 -14.39 -10.35
C ALA A 88 -5.41 -15.15 -11.02
N GLY A 89 -4.18 -14.97 -10.52
CA GLY A 89 -2.96 -15.57 -11.04
C GLY A 89 -2.10 -14.61 -11.87
N GLY A 90 -2.30 -13.29 -11.72
CA GLY A 90 -1.39 -12.30 -12.27
C GLY A 90 -0.02 -12.39 -11.61
N ASP A 91 1.04 -12.26 -12.41
CA ASP A 91 2.40 -12.18 -11.91
C ASP A 91 2.65 -10.79 -11.29
N GLY A 92 3.09 -10.77 -10.05
CA GLY A 92 3.24 -9.54 -9.29
C GLY A 92 3.44 -9.78 -7.80
N GLY A 93 3.78 -8.69 -7.10
CA GLY A 93 4.00 -8.70 -5.66
C GLY A 93 3.16 -7.66 -4.92
N VAL A 94 3.22 -7.71 -3.59
CA VAL A 94 2.60 -6.69 -2.74
C VAL A 94 3.49 -5.45 -2.57
N PHE A 95 4.64 -5.42 -3.24
CA PHE A 95 5.69 -4.42 -3.06
C PHE A 95 5.24 -3.01 -3.48
N ALA A 96 5.03 -2.79 -4.78
CA ALA A 96 4.60 -1.50 -5.32
C ALA A 96 3.27 -0.99 -4.72
N PRO A 97 2.19 -1.79 -4.63
CA PRO A 97 0.95 -1.32 -4.01
C PRO A 97 1.13 -0.93 -2.53
N SER A 98 2.07 -1.55 -1.80
CA SER A 98 2.34 -1.15 -0.41
C SER A 98 2.98 0.23 -0.32
N ILE A 99 3.95 0.53 -1.19
CA ILE A 99 4.62 1.84 -1.23
C ILE A 99 3.60 2.94 -1.51
N VAL A 100 2.82 2.76 -2.57
CA VAL A 100 1.86 3.76 -3.04
C VAL A 100 0.77 3.99 -2.00
N THR A 101 0.17 2.92 -1.50
CA THR A 101 -0.90 3.03 -0.51
C THR A 101 -0.39 3.64 0.80
N GLY A 102 0.83 3.30 1.22
CA GLY A 102 1.49 3.91 2.36
C GLY A 102 1.75 5.41 2.16
N ALA A 103 2.22 5.80 0.97
CA ALA A 103 2.45 7.18 0.63
C ALA A 103 1.14 8.00 0.63
N LEU A 104 0.07 7.49 0.02
CA LEU A 104 -1.24 8.12 0.04
C LEU A 104 -1.79 8.29 1.46
N LEU A 105 -1.60 7.29 2.32
CA LEU A 105 -1.97 7.38 3.73
C LEU A 105 -1.17 8.46 4.47
N GLY A 106 0.13 8.59 4.17
CA GLY A 106 0.99 9.63 4.70
C GLY A 106 0.58 11.05 4.26
N VAL A 107 0.25 11.21 2.96
CA VAL A 107 -0.30 12.45 2.42
C VAL A 107 -1.60 12.82 3.13
N LEU A 108 -2.53 11.86 3.22
CA LEU A 108 -3.81 12.04 3.90
C LEU A 108 -3.61 12.47 5.36
N PHE A 109 -2.70 11.82 6.09
CA PHE A 109 -2.38 12.18 7.46
C PHE A 109 -1.87 13.61 7.59
N ALA A 110 -0.87 14.00 6.78
CA ALA A 110 -0.30 15.35 6.84
C ALA A 110 -1.32 16.43 6.48
N GLN A 111 -2.15 16.20 5.47
CA GLN A 111 -3.18 17.15 5.07
C GLN A 111 -4.28 17.30 6.12
N LEU A 112 -4.71 16.20 6.75
CA LEU A 112 -5.68 16.26 7.84
C LEU A 112 -5.13 17.06 9.03
N CYS A 113 -3.88 16.80 9.44
CA CYS A 113 -3.25 17.57 10.50
C CYS A 113 -3.11 19.05 10.13
N ASN A 114 -2.66 19.37 8.92
CA ASN A 114 -2.50 20.76 8.50
C ASN A 114 -3.84 21.51 8.44
N HIS A 115 -4.90 20.83 7.96
CA HIS A 115 -6.22 21.44 7.82
C HIS A 115 -6.95 21.60 9.17
N TYR A 116 -6.97 20.56 10.00
CA TYR A 116 -7.76 20.56 11.25
C TYR A 116 -7.00 21.00 12.48
N LEU A 117 -5.69 20.75 12.53
CA LEU A 117 -4.84 21.08 13.70
C LEU A 117 -3.98 22.33 13.45
N GLY A 118 -4.04 22.93 12.26
CA GLY A 118 -3.24 24.10 11.91
C GLY A 118 -1.73 23.84 11.89
N THR A 119 -1.31 22.57 11.72
CA THR A 119 0.11 22.23 11.65
C THR A 119 0.74 22.68 10.32
N GLN A 120 2.07 22.76 10.28
CA GLN A 120 2.84 23.04 9.06
C GLN A 120 3.67 21.82 8.65
N LEU A 121 3.03 20.65 8.60
CA LEU A 121 3.72 19.42 8.21
C LEU A 121 4.05 19.44 6.72
N VAL A 122 5.28 19.05 6.40
CA VAL A 122 5.75 18.88 5.03
C VAL A 122 5.17 17.58 4.46
N VAL A 123 4.15 17.70 3.60
CA VAL A 123 3.35 16.57 3.08
C VAL A 123 4.21 15.47 2.44
N ILE A 124 5.24 15.84 1.67
CA ILE A 124 6.15 14.88 1.02
C ILE A 124 6.90 14.02 2.04
N ASN A 125 7.31 14.57 3.18
CA ASN A 125 8.03 13.81 4.21
C ASN A 125 7.13 12.71 4.80
N PHE A 126 5.86 13.04 5.06
CA PHE A 126 4.90 12.08 5.58
C PHE A 126 4.50 11.03 4.54
N ALA A 127 4.46 11.38 3.26
CA ALA A 127 4.31 10.39 2.18
C ALA A 127 5.45 9.36 2.23
N LEU A 128 6.71 9.80 2.38
CA LEU A 128 7.85 8.90 2.51
C LEU A 128 7.77 8.04 3.78
N PHE A 129 7.40 8.63 4.92
CA PHE A 129 7.23 7.88 6.18
C PHE A 129 6.15 6.80 6.05
N GLY A 130 4.99 7.15 5.49
CA GLY A 130 3.89 6.22 5.26
C GLY A 130 4.28 5.09 4.29
N ALA A 131 4.99 5.42 3.21
CA ALA A 131 5.48 4.44 2.25
C ALA A 131 6.44 3.42 2.89
N ALA A 132 7.44 3.90 3.63
CA ALA A 132 8.43 3.05 4.29
C ALA A 132 7.80 2.20 5.38
N ALA A 133 6.92 2.79 6.20
CA ALA A 133 6.19 2.09 7.24
C ALA A 133 5.29 0.98 6.68
N MET A 134 4.51 1.27 5.63
CA MET A 134 3.61 0.28 5.04
C MET A 134 4.38 -0.85 4.36
N LEU A 135 5.43 -0.54 3.59
CA LEU A 135 6.26 -1.56 2.97
C LEU A 135 6.95 -2.43 4.01
N SER A 136 7.59 -1.83 5.02
CA SER A 136 8.24 -2.53 6.13
C SER A 136 7.28 -3.50 6.84
N ALA A 137 6.05 -3.05 7.13
CA ALA A 137 5.02 -3.87 7.74
C ALA A 137 4.51 -4.99 6.80
N ALA A 138 4.39 -4.72 5.49
CA ALA A 138 3.86 -5.67 4.53
C ALA A 138 4.83 -6.83 4.23
N ILE A 139 6.14 -6.57 4.23
CA ILE A 139 7.16 -7.58 3.87
C ILE A 139 8.06 -8.01 5.04
N HIS A 140 7.86 -7.42 6.23
CA HIS A 140 8.69 -7.65 7.43
C HIS A 140 10.19 -7.33 7.27
N ALA A 141 10.57 -6.50 6.28
CA ALA A 141 11.95 -6.11 6.00
C ALA A 141 12.14 -4.58 6.12
N PRO A 142 12.45 -4.07 7.33
CA PRO A 142 12.50 -2.62 7.59
C PRO A 142 13.65 -1.93 6.87
N PHE A 143 14.86 -2.51 6.88
CA PHE A 143 16.02 -1.91 6.21
C PHE A 143 15.80 -1.80 4.70
N THR A 144 15.28 -2.85 4.07
CA THR A 144 14.92 -2.85 2.66
C THR A 144 13.94 -1.73 2.32
N ALA A 145 12.90 -1.56 3.14
CA ALA A 145 11.92 -0.51 2.94
C ALA A 145 12.55 0.90 3.06
N ILE A 146 13.38 1.11 4.08
CA ILE A 146 14.04 2.40 4.31
C ILE A 146 14.95 2.77 3.14
N PHE A 147 15.83 1.85 2.72
CA PHE A 147 16.79 2.14 1.65
C PHE A 147 16.11 2.41 0.31
N ILE A 148 15.03 1.69 0.00
CA ILE A 148 14.27 1.92 -1.22
C ILE A 148 13.57 3.28 -1.15
N ILE A 149 12.85 3.58 -0.08
CA ILE A 149 12.12 4.86 0.01
C ILE A 149 13.06 6.07 0.10
N ALA A 150 14.20 5.93 0.79
CA ALA A 150 15.19 7.00 0.87
C ALA A 150 15.85 7.29 -0.49
N SER A 151 15.95 6.29 -1.38
CA SER A 151 16.54 6.48 -2.72
C SER A 151 15.56 7.02 -3.77
N LEU A 152 14.24 7.01 -3.48
CA LEU A 152 13.20 7.51 -4.39
C LEU A 152 13.25 9.03 -4.60
N VAL A 153 13.78 9.79 -3.64
CA VAL A 153 13.78 11.27 -3.67
C VAL A 153 15.19 11.80 -3.38
N PRO A 154 15.67 12.80 -4.14
CA PRO A 154 16.92 13.48 -3.83
C PRO A 154 16.93 14.01 -2.40
N GLY A 155 17.96 13.67 -1.62
CA GLY A 155 18.06 14.06 -0.22
C GLY A 155 17.19 13.24 0.75
N GLY A 156 16.52 12.17 0.31
CA GLY A 156 15.70 11.31 1.17
C GLY A 156 16.46 10.68 2.35
N TYR A 157 17.77 10.49 2.21
CA TYR A 157 18.64 10.02 3.30
C TYR A 157 18.78 11.00 4.48
N LEU A 158 18.44 12.29 4.32
CA LEU A 158 18.36 13.24 5.44
C LEU A 158 17.25 12.84 6.43
N LEU A 159 16.26 12.08 5.96
CA LEU A 159 15.13 11.61 6.74
C LEU A 159 15.34 10.19 7.31
N LEU A 160 16.58 9.70 7.37
CA LEU A 160 16.86 8.33 7.77
C LEU A 160 16.35 8.00 9.19
N ALA A 161 16.54 8.91 10.14
CA ALA A 161 16.08 8.71 11.52
C ALA A 161 14.55 8.52 11.63
N PRO A 162 13.69 9.41 11.09
CA PRO A 162 12.25 9.19 11.13
C PRO A 162 11.80 7.98 10.28
N LEU A 163 12.47 7.68 9.16
CA LEU A 163 12.20 6.48 8.37
C LEU A 163 12.47 5.18 9.16
N LEU A 164 13.56 5.16 9.93
CA LEU A 164 13.90 4.05 10.84
C LEU A 164 12.79 3.86 11.87
N ILE A 165 12.44 4.91 12.61
CA ILE A 165 11.43 4.84 13.68
C ILE A 165 10.09 4.34 13.14
N SER A 166 9.58 4.97 12.08
CA SER A 166 8.30 4.60 11.47
C SER A 166 8.30 3.16 10.94
N SER A 167 9.36 2.73 10.26
CA SER A 167 9.47 1.38 9.68
C SER A 167 9.57 0.28 10.74
N PHE A 168 10.35 0.50 11.79
CA PHE A 168 10.53 -0.48 12.86
C PHE A 168 9.27 -0.62 13.73
N ILE A 169 8.62 0.49 14.07
CA ILE A 169 7.34 0.47 14.80
C ILE A 169 6.29 -0.26 13.98
N ALA A 170 6.15 0.07 12.70
CA ALA A 170 5.17 -0.57 11.82
C ALA A 170 5.41 -2.08 11.70
N LYS A 171 6.67 -2.50 11.51
CA LYS A 171 7.05 -3.92 11.49
C LYS A 171 6.74 -4.62 12.81
N ALA A 172 7.13 -4.03 13.94
CA ALA A 172 6.94 -4.63 15.26
C ALA A 172 5.45 -4.84 15.57
N LEU A 173 4.62 -3.83 15.29
CA LEU A 173 3.17 -3.92 15.44
C LEU A 173 2.56 -4.95 14.49
N ALA A 174 2.97 -4.96 13.22
CA ALA A 174 2.49 -5.94 12.25
C ALA A 174 2.81 -7.37 12.69
N LYS A 175 4.08 -7.65 13.03
CA LYS A 175 4.52 -8.98 13.47
C LYS A 175 3.86 -9.43 14.77
N LYS A 176 3.60 -8.51 15.71
CA LYS A 176 2.90 -8.82 16.97
C LYS A 176 1.45 -9.22 16.73
N LEU A 177 0.75 -8.54 15.82
CA LEU A 177 -0.66 -8.80 15.53
C LEU A 177 -0.85 -9.97 14.56
N TYR A 178 0.04 -10.12 13.58
CA TYR A 178 0.00 -11.14 12.54
C TYR A 178 1.44 -11.63 12.27
N PRO A 179 1.82 -12.83 12.76
CA PRO A 179 3.22 -13.28 12.73
C PRO A 179 3.73 -13.61 11.32
N TYR A 180 2.83 -13.72 10.34
CA TYR A 180 3.14 -13.99 8.95
C TYR A 180 2.70 -12.85 8.04
N ASN A 181 3.31 -12.80 6.86
CA ASN A 181 2.98 -11.87 5.78
C ASN A 181 2.54 -12.63 4.52
N VAL A 182 2.33 -11.92 3.42
CA VAL A 182 1.87 -12.49 2.14
C VAL A 182 2.84 -13.51 1.54
N TYR A 183 4.11 -13.49 1.93
CA TYR A 183 5.11 -14.44 1.45
C TYR A 183 5.26 -15.64 2.39
N THR A 184 5.11 -15.46 3.70
CA THR A 184 5.37 -16.51 4.70
C THR A 184 4.11 -17.23 5.22
N TYR A 185 2.90 -16.79 4.85
CA TYR A 185 1.65 -17.36 5.39
C TYR A 185 1.48 -18.87 5.14
N LYS A 186 2.02 -19.40 4.03
CA LYS A 186 1.93 -20.84 3.70
C LYS A 186 2.81 -21.68 4.62
N GLU A 187 4.01 -21.20 4.95
CA GLU A 187 4.97 -21.89 5.82
C GLU A 187 4.39 -22.05 7.23
N VAL A 188 3.69 -21.02 7.72
CA VAL A 188 2.99 -21.06 9.02
C VAL A 188 1.76 -21.98 8.97
N ALA A 189 1.03 -22.02 7.86
CA ALA A 189 -0.12 -22.93 7.71
C ALA A 189 0.30 -24.41 7.65
N THR A 190 1.50 -24.71 7.16
CA THR A 190 2.07 -26.07 7.13
C THR A 190 2.78 -26.46 8.43
N ALA A 191 3.18 -25.49 9.26
CA ALA A 191 3.74 -25.73 10.58
C ALA A 191 2.64 -26.05 11.60
N LYS A 192 2.06 -27.25 11.52
CA LYS A 192 1.36 -27.83 12.68
C LYS A 192 2.39 -28.07 13.79
N PRO A 193 2.09 -27.74 15.06
CA PRO A 193 2.92 -28.19 16.16
C PRO A 193 2.88 -29.72 16.18
N PHE A 194 4.05 -30.35 16.23
CA PHE A 194 4.21 -31.76 16.57
C PHE A 194 3.64 -32.03 17.97
#